data_AF-A0A7K9NDM2-F1
#
_entry.id   AF-A0A7K9NDM2-F1
#
_cell.length_a   1.000
_cell.length_b   1.000
_cell.length_c   1.000
_cell.angle_alpha   90.00
_cell.angle_beta   90.00
_cell.angle_gamma   90.00
#
_symmetry.space_group_name_H-M   'P 1'
#
loop_
_entity.id
_entity.type
_entity.pdbx_description
1 polymer ?
#
loop_
_entity_poly.entity_id
_entity_poly.type
_entity_poly.pdbx_seq_one_letter_code
_entity_poly.pdbx_strand_id
1 'polypeptide(L)'
;QEWEAMGVEQLRLSTVDLTGVPTLENLHKGVDFILRHRARGNSVYVHCKAGRSRSATMVAAYLIQRHHWSPREAIEAIAKIRPHILVRHKQVQVLEKFHRNIITGRTA
;
A
#
# COMPACT_ATOMS: atom_id res chain seq x y z
N GLN A 1 -13.44 -2.80 17.82
CA GLN A 1 -14.34 -2.27 18.86
C GLN A 1 -13.92 -0.86 19.27
N GLU A 2 -12.69 -0.61 19.76
CA GLU A 2 -12.26 0.76 20.14
C GLU A 2 -12.21 1.75 18.96
N TRP A 3 -11.61 1.39 17.81
CA TRP A 3 -11.55 2.26 16.63
C TRP A 3 -12.92 2.61 16.07
N GLU A 4 -13.80 1.63 16.02
CA GLU A 4 -15.17 1.79 15.52
C GLU A 4 -16.01 2.69 16.42
N ALA A 5 -15.84 2.59 17.75
CA ALA A 5 -16.46 3.50 18.71
C ALA A 5 -15.98 4.95 18.55
N MET A 6 -14.77 5.15 18.03
CA MET A 6 -14.23 6.47 17.66
C MET A 6 -14.55 6.88 16.21
N GLY A 7 -15.40 6.12 15.50
CA GLY A 7 -15.78 6.41 14.11
C GLY A 7 -14.71 6.10 13.06
N VAL A 8 -13.72 5.26 13.39
CA VAL A 8 -12.61 4.89 12.49
C VAL A 8 -12.82 3.47 11.97
N GLU A 9 -13.06 3.34 10.66
CA GLU A 9 -13.07 2.06 9.95
C GLU A 9 -11.64 1.47 9.93
N GLN A 10 -11.48 0.20 10.32
CA GLN A 10 -10.18 -0.48 10.34
C GLN A 10 -10.17 -1.66 9.36
N LEU A 11 -9.17 -1.67 8.47
CA LEU A 11 -8.84 -2.83 7.64
C LEU A 11 -7.54 -3.47 8.13
N ARG A 12 -7.57 -4.79 8.41
CA ARG A 12 -6.39 -5.58 8.78
C ARG A 12 -6.00 -6.51 7.64
N LEU A 13 -4.78 -6.33 7.13
CA LEU A 13 -4.23 -7.14 6.04
C LEU A 13 -2.99 -7.89 6.55
N SER A 14 -3.08 -9.22 6.56
CA SER A 14 -1.96 -10.08 6.96
C SER A 14 -0.91 -10.14 5.84
N THR A 15 0.36 -10.20 6.23
CA THR A 15 1.47 -10.50 5.30
C THR A 15 1.95 -11.91 5.56
N VAL A 16 2.46 -12.60 4.54
CA VAL A 16 3.04 -13.94 4.70
C VAL A 16 4.16 -13.88 5.74
N ASP A 17 4.13 -14.81 6.69
CA ASP A 17 5.12 -14.89 7.77
C ASP A 17 6.55 -15.00 7.21
N LEU A 18 7.51 -14.47 7.98
CA LEU A 18 8.95 -14.39 7.68
C LEU A 18 9.39 -13.41 6.59
N THR A 19 8.55 -13.09 5.60
CA THR A 19 8.95 -12.20 4.48
C THR A 19 8.41 -10.78 4.58
N GLY A 20 7.24 -10.59 5.22
CA GLY A 20 6.59 -9.29 5.31
C GLY A 20 6.19 -8.72 3.95
N VAL A 21 5.98 -9.57 2.94
CA VAL A 21 5.50 -9.19 1.61
C VAL A 21 3.98 -9.34 1.59
N PRO A 22 3.20 -8.30 1.26
CA PRO A 22 1.77 -8.43 1.05
C PRO A 22 1.48 -9.22 -0.23
N THR A 23 0.37 -9.96 -0.26
CA THR A 23 -0.14 -10.59 -1.48
C THR A 23 -0.69 -9.51 -2.43
N LEU A 24 -0.80 -9.83 -3.73
CA LEU A 24 -1.43 -8.92 -4.70
C LEU A 24 -2.88 -8.60 -4.30
N GLU A 25 -3.63 -9.60 -3.87
CA GLU A 25 -4.99 -9.43 -3.38
C GLU A 25 -5.05 -8.44 -2.20
N ASN A 26 -4.13 -8.56 -1.24
CA ASN A 26 -4.09 -7.63 -0.11
C ASN A 26 -3.67 -6.22 -0.55
N LEU A 27 -2.80 -6.07 -1.55
CA LEU A 27 -2.51 -4.77 -2.15
C LEU A 27 -3.77 -4.15 -2.77
N HIS A 28 -4.52 -4.90 -3.58
CA HIS A 28 -5.78 -4.41 -4.16
C HIS A 28 -6.78 -4.00 -3.06
N LYS A 29 -7.06 -4.87 -2.08
CA LYS A 29 -7.96 -4.56 -0.96
C LYS A 29 -7.54 -3.30 -0.19
N GLY A 30 -6.25 -3.14 0.08
CA GLY A 30 -5.72 -1.98 0.78
C GLY A 30 -5.80 -0.69 -0.04
N VAL A 31 -5.50 -0.77 -1.33
CA VAL A 31 -5.61 0.37 -2.25
C VAL A 31 -7.07 0.81 -2.42
N ASP A 32 -7.99 -0.12 -2.59
CA ASP A 32 -9.42 0.17 -2.69
C ASP A 32 -9.96 0.81 -1.41
N PHE A 33 -9.55 0.30 -0.25
CA PHE A 33 -9.88 0.91 1.04
C PHE A 33 -9.42 2.38 1.11
N ILE A 34 -8.17 2.67 0.73
CA ILE A 34 -7.63 4.02 0.72
C ILE A 34 -8.40 4.92 -0.26
N LEU A 35 -8.69 4.43 -1.47
CA LEU A 35 -9.40 5.20 -2.50
C LEU A 35 -10.84 5.50 -2.09
N ARG A 36 -11.56 4.55 -1.49
CA ARG A 36 -12.93 4.75 -0.97
C ARG A 36 -12.98 5.86 0.08
N HIS A 37 -12.06 5.86 1.04
CA HIS A 37 -12.02 6.91 2.07
C HIS A 37 -11.60 8.26 1.48
N ARG A 38 -10.61 8.27 0.58
CA ARG A 38 -10.20 9.51 -0.11
C ARG A 38 -11.36 10.14 -0.90
N ALA A 39 -12.16 9.34 -1.61
CA ALA A 39 -13.30 9.84 -2.38
C ALA A 39 -14.36 10.52 -1.51
N ARG A 40 -14.43 10.17 -0.22
CA ARG A 40 -15.30 10.79 0.79
C ARG A 40 -14.68 12.00 1.50
N GLY A 41 -13.45 12.39 1.13
CA GLY A 41 -12.71 13.46 1.80
C GLY A 41 -12.01 13.05 3.09
N ASN A 42 -11.96 11.75 3.41
CA ASN A 42 -11.36 11.24 4.64
C ASN A 42 -9.87 10.95 4.47
N SER A 43 -9.13 11.02 5.58
CA SER A 43 -7.74 10.58 5.70
C SER A 43 -7.66 9.10 6.10
N VAL A 44 -6.60 8.41 5.64
CA VAL A 44 -6.31 7.02 6.02
C VAL A 44 -4.92 6.92 6.62
N TYR A 45 -4.82 6.33 7.82
CA TYR A 45 -3.56 6.06 8.48
C TYR A 45 -3.06 4.64 8.17
N VAL A 46 -2.03 4.53 7.33
CA VAL A 46 -1.44 3.25 6.93
C VAL A 46 -0.20 2.95 7.80
N HIS A 47 -0.28 1.92 8.63
CA HIS A 47 0.84 1.56 9.51
C HIS A 47 1.16 0.06 9.50
N CYS A 48 2.34 -0.27 10.05
CA CYS A 48 2.72 -1.64 10.41
C CYS A 48 3.26 -1.62 11.85
N LYS A 49 4.48 -2.13 12.09
CA LYS A 49 5.19 -1.93 13.36
C LYS A 49 6.03 -0.65 13.34
N ALA A 50 7.08 -0.59 12.51
CA ALA A 50 8.00 0.54 12.45
C ALA A 50 7.67 1.60 11.37
N GLY A 51 6.69 1.33 10.51
CA GLY A 51 6.34 2.25 9.43
C GLY A 51 7.43 2.41 8.36
N ARG A 52 8.25 1.36 8.12
CA ARG A 52 9.40 1.41 7.20
C ARG A 52 9.26 0.56 5.95
N SER A 53 8.58 -0.59 6.03
CA SER A 53 8.64 -1.62 4.97
C SER A 53 7.25 -2.02 4.48
N ARG A 54 6.50 -2.81 5.26
CA ARG A 54 5.13 -3.26 4.91
C ARG A 54 4.17 -2.12 4.56
N SER A 55 4.08 -1.11 5.44
CA SER A 55 3.22 0.06 5.21
C SER A 55 3.70 0.89 4.03
N ALA A 56 5.01 1.07 3.87
CA ALA A 56 5.58 1.79 2.72
C ALA A 56 5.27 1.06 1.39
N THR A 57 5.30 -0.27 1.39
CA THR A 57 4.89 -1.08 0.23
C THR A 57 3.42 -0.86 -0.11
N MET A 58 2.53 -0.81 0.89
CA MET A 58 1.11 -0.50 0.67
C MET A 58 0.90 0.91 0.09
N VAL A 59 1.58 1.91 0.66
CA VAL A 59 1.52 3.29 0.15
C VAL A 59 2.08 3.39 -1.26
N ALA A 60 3.14 2.65 -1.59
CA ALA A 60 3.67 2.59 -2.95
C ALA A 60 2.64 2.03 -3.93
N ALA A 61 1.95 0.94 -3.60
CA ALA A 61 0.87 0.39 -4.43
C ALA A 61 -0.26 1.40 -4.65
N TYR A 62 -0.63 2.16 -3.62
CA TYR A 62 -1.61 3.24 -3.74
C TYR A 62 -1.17 4.35 -4.71
N LEU A 63 0.10 4.79 -4.63
CA LEU A 63 0.64 5.80 -5.54
C LEU A 63 0.71 5.30 -6.98
N ILE A 64 1.08 4.02 -7.18
CA ILE A 64 1.06 3.36 -8.49
C ILE A 64 -0.36 3.39 -9.08
N GLN A 65 -1.39 2.99 -8.30
CA GLN A 65 -2.78 3.02 -8.77
C GLN A 65 -3.24 4.42 -9.12
N ARG A 66 -2.89 5.42 -8.30
CA ARG A 66 -3.39 6.78 -8.45
C ARG A 66 -2.72 7.56 -9.56
N HIS A 67 -1.43 7.33 -9.80
CA HIS A 67 -0.61 8.16 -10.69
C HIS A 67 -0.06 7.40 -11.89
N HIS A 68 -0.30 6.09 -11.99
CA HIS A 68 0.31 5.21 -12.99
C HIS A 68 1.85 5.29 -12.99
N TRP A 69 2.43 5.56 -11.82
CA TRP A 69 3.86 5.60 -11.62
C TRP A 69 4.46 4.19 -11.62
N SER A 70 5.70 4.10 -12.07
CA SER A 70 6.52 2.92 -11.84
C SER A 70 6.73 2.68 -10.34
N PRO A 71 7.02 1.42 -9.92
CA PRO A 71 7.38 1.14 -8.53
C PRO A 71 8.52 2.00 -8.01
N ARG A 72 9.50 2.33 -8.87
CA ARG A 72 10.64 3.18 -8.51
C ARG A 72 10.20 4.58 -8.15
N GLU A 73 9.42 5.23 -9.01
CA GLU A 73 8.91 6.60 -8.79
C GLU A 73 8.07 6.67 -7.51
N ALA A 74 7.19 5.69 -7.28
CA ALA A 74 6.39 5.60 -6.07
C ALA A 74 7.25 5.47 -4.81
N ILE A 75 8.28 4.62 -4.83
CA ILE A 75 9.19 4.42 -3.69
C ILE A 75 10.03 5.68 -3.44
N GLU A 76 10.57 6.31 -4.49
CA GLU A 76 11.36 7.53 -4.40
C GLU A 76 10.53 8.71 -3.85
N ALA A 77 9.27 8.83 -4.27
CA ALA A 77 8.35 9.83 -3.74
C ALA A 77 8.12 9.67 -2.23
N ILE A 78 7.96 8.43 -1.75
CA ILE A 78 7.82 8.16 -0.32
C ILE A 78 9.15 8.44 0.40
N ALA A 79 10.29 8.04 -0.17
CA ALA A 79 11.61 8.24 0.42
C ALA A 79 11.96 9.73 0.62
N LYS A 80 11.53 10.61 -0.30
CA LYS A 80 11.70 12.06 -0.16
C LYS A 80 11.02 12.63 1.11
N ILE A 81 9.90 12.04 1.54
CA ILE A 81 9.15 12.48 2.72
C ILE A 81 9.56 11.68 3.97
N ARG A 82 9.86 10.38 3.81
CA ARG A 82 10.24 9.48 4.90
C ARG A 82 11.52 8.70 4.51
N PRO A 83 12.72 9.29 4.71
CA PRO A 83 13.98 8.74 4.21
C PRO A 83 14.34 7.34 4.72
N HIS A 84 13.78 6.93 5.86
CA HIS A 84 14.10 5.65 6.51
C HIS A 84 13.29 4.45 6.00
N ILE A 85 12.49 4.59 4.94
CA ILE A 85 11.79 3.45 4.35
C ILE A 85 12.78 2.41 3.82
N LEU A 86 12.36 1.15 3.82
CA LEU A 86 13.12 0.02 3.28
C LEU A 86 12.15 -0.94 2.60
N VAL A 87 12.02 -0.78 1.28
CA VAL A 87 11.25 -1.68 0.42
C VAL A 87 12.22 -2.70 -0.16
N ARG A 88 12.13 -3.95 0.30
CA ARG A 88 13.06 -5.02 -0.06
C ARG A 88 12.76 -5.54 -1.47
N HIS A 89 13.73 -6.23 -2.08
CA HIS A 89 13.61 -6.79 -3.43
C HIS A 89 12.30 -7.57 -3.67
N LYS A 90 11.91 -8.48 -2.77
CA LYS A 90 10.64 -9.23 -2.89
C LYS A 90 9.39 -8.33 -2.85
N GLN A 91 9.45 -7.20 -2.14
CA GLN A 91 8.36 -6.21 -2.11
C GLN A 91 8.33 -5.40 -3.40
N VAL A 92 9.49 -5.06 -3.97
CA VAL A 92 9.58 -4.43 -5.29
C VAL A 92 8.99 -5.37 -6.36
N GLN A 93 9.33 -6.65 -6.34
CA GLN A 93 8.77 -7.65 -7.28
C GLN A 93 7.24 -7.73 -7.23
N VAL A 94 6.62 -7.62 -6.05
CA VAL A 94 5.15 -7.61 -5.96
C VAL A 94 4.56 -6.29 -6.46
N LEU A 95 5.24 -5.16 -6.23
CA LEU A 95 4.84 -3.86 -6.79
C LEU A 95 4.95 -3.83 -8.31
N GLU A 96 5.96 -4.48 -8.89
CA GLU A 96 6.09 -4.63 -10.35
C GLU A 96 4.95 -5.47 -10.93
N LYS A 97 4.57 -6.57 -10.25
CA LYS A 97 3.40 -7.37 -10.63
C LYS A 97 2.11 -6.54 -10.55
N PHE A 98 1.94 -5.79 -9.46
CA PHE A 98 0.80 -4.91 -9.26
C PHE A 98 0.73 -3.83 -10.36
N HIS A 99 1.83 -3.13 -10.64
CA HIS A 99 1.92 -2.12 -11.70
C HIS A 99 1.53 -2.67 -13.08
N ARG A 100 1.99 -3.89 -13.42
CA ARG A 100 1.58 -4.56 -14.67
C ARG A 100 0.07 -4.81 -14.72
N ASN A 101 -0.54 -5.25 -13.63
CA ASN A 101 -2.01 -5.44 -13.57
C ASN A 101 -2.74 -4.11 -13.83
N ILE A 102 -2.25 -3.01 -13.26
CA ILE A 102 -2.85 -1.69 -13.43
C ILE A 102 -2.75 -1.20 -14.88
N ILE A 103 -1.57 -1.32 -15.52
CA ILE A 103 -1.39 -0.89 -16.91
C ILE A 103 -2.22 -1.75 -17.89
N THR A 104 -2.30 -3.05 -17.65
CA THR A 104 -3.01 -3.98 -18.55
C THR A 104 -4.53 -4.02 -18.34
N GLY A 105 -5.07 -3.26 -17.38
CA GLY A 105 -6.50 -3.25 -17.08
C GLY A 105 -7.04 -4.55 -16.49
N ARG A 106 -6.16 -5.45 -16.02
CA ARG A 106 -6.57 -6.66 -15.28
C ARG A 106 -6.81 -6.30 -13.82
N THR A 107 -8.06 -6.03 -13.46
CA THR A 107 -8.50 -6.09 -12.06
C THR A 107 -8.55 -7.55 -11.62
N ALA A 108 -7.94 -7.85 -10.47
CA ALA A 108 -7.92 -9.17 -9.86
C ALA A 108 -9.32 -9.67 -9.50
#